data_AF-A0A960WKX6-F1
#
_entry.id   AF-A0A960WKX6-F1
#
_cell.length_a   1.000
_cell.length_b   1.000
_cell.length_c   1.000
_cell.angle_alpha   90.00
_cell.angle_beta   90.00
_cell.angle_gamma   90.00
#
_symmetry.space_group_name_H-M   'P 1'
#
loop_
_entity.id
_entity.type
_entity.pdbx_description
1 polymer ?
#
loop_
_entity_poly.entity_id
_entity_poly.type
_entity_poly.pdbx_seq_one_letter_code
_entity_poly.pdbx_strand_id
1 'polypeptide(L)'
;MKNFNVMFPMDIEPILELIKNSNWLITNFKLKDEGIFNPANYLCQSTLGNKKYQLLIDLNIFSYIVDSLKSQNIRDENRISIALVIFCQLSDIVIDPQIAI
;
A
#
# COMPACT_ATOMS: atom_id res chain seq x y z
N MET A 1 -25.29 2.43 7.42
CA MET A 1 -24.05 2.09 6.68
C MET A 1 -23.81 0.60 6.85
N LYS A 2 -23.67 -0.17 5.76
CA LYS A 2 -23.33 -1.60 5.86
C LYS A 2 -21.88 -1.70 6.33
N ASN A 3 -21.64 -2.30 7.49
CA ASN A 3 -20.29 -2.60 7.95
C ASN A 3 -19.73 -3.73 7.08
N PHE A 4 -18.74 -3.41 6.25
CA PHE A 4 -17.96 -4.39 5.52
C PHE A 4 -16.91 -4.95 6.47
N ASN A 5 -17.02 -6.23 6.82
CA ASN A 5 -16.03 -6.90 7.66
C ASN A 5 -15.02 -7.58 6.73
N VAL A 6 -13.94 -6.86 6.40
CA VAL A 6 -12.81 -7.44 5.67
C VAL A 6 -11.93 -8.16 6.68
N MET A 7 -11.78 -9.47 6.54
CA MET A 7 -10.91 -10.27 7.41
C MET A 7 -9.51 -10.29 6.81
N PHE A 8 -8.59 -9.57 7.45
CA PHE A 8 -7.18 -9.64 7.13
C PHE A 8 -6.47 -10.72 7.95
N PRO A 9 -5.29 -11.21 7.52
CA PRO A 9 -4.45 -12.07 8.36
C PRO A 9 -4.16 -11.40 9.71
N MET A 10 -4.04 -12.21 10.78
CA MET A 10 -3.95 -11.74 12.18
C MET A 10 -2.69 -10.90 12.49
N ASP A 11 -1.69 -10.91 11.61
CA ASP A 11 -0.41 -10.22 11.79
C ASP A 11 -0.26 -8.98 10.89
N ILE A 12 -1.38 -8.42 10.43
CA ILE A 12 -1.38 -7.28 9.50
C ILE A 12 -1.09 -5.95 10.22
N GLU A 13 -1.49 -5.81 11.48
CA GLU A 13 -1.39 -4.55 12.24
C GLU A 13 0.05 -4.00 12.30
N PRO A 14 1.10 -4.81 12.60
CA PRO A 14 2.48 -4.33 12.56
C PRO A 14 2.92 -3.84 11.17
N ILE A 15 2.38 -4.42 10.10
CA ILE A 15 2.67 -4.03 8.72
C ILE A 15 2.03 -2.67 8.42
N LEU A 16 0.78 -2.47 8.83
CA LEU A 16 0.07 -1.19 8.65
C LEU A 16 0.71 -0.08 9.47
N GLU A 17 1.11 -0.37 10.69
CA GLU A 17 1.80 0.59 11.57
C GLU A 17 3.16 0.99 10.97
N LEU A 18 3.93 0.04 10.45
CA LEU A 18 5.21 0.32 9.79
C LEU A 18 5.05 1.30 8.61
N ILE A 19 4.07 1.08 7.73
CA ILE A 19 3.84 1.94 6.56
C ILE A 19 3.32 3.31 7.00
N LYS A 20 2.37 3.34 7.94
CA LYS A 20 1.84 4.58 8.50
C LYS A 20 2.95 5.45 9.09
N ASN A 21 3.86 4.83 9.83
CA ASN A 21 5.01 5.54 10.43
C ASN A 21 6.05 5.96 9.40
N SER A 22 6.18 5.24 8.28
CA SER A 22 7.07 5.62 7.17
C SER A 22 6.57 6.83 6.38
N ASN A 23 5.25 7.04 6.33
CA ASN A 23 4.60 8.13 5.60
C ASN A 23 4.99 8.20 4.09
N TRP A 24 5.18 7.06 3.43
CA TRP A 24 5.57 7.00 2.01
C TRP A 24 4.41 7.20 1.02
N LEU A 25 3.16 7.12 1.48
CA LEU A 25 1.99 7.25 0.62
C LEU A 25 1.52 8.70 0.52
N ILE A 26 1.48 9.22 -0.70
CA ILE A 26 0.88 10.51 -1.02
C ILE A 26 -0.37 10.26 -1.86
N THR A 27 -1.50 10.84 -1.46
CA THR A 27 -2.79 10.70 -2.15
C THR A 27 -3.19 12.02 -2.80
N ASN A 28 -3.65 11.95 -4.05
CA ASN A 28 -4.23 13.10 -4.76
C ASN A 28 -5.66 13.44 -4.30
N PHE A 29 -6.26 12.61 -3.44
CA PHE A 29 -7.56 12.88 -2.83
C PHE A 29 -7.38 13.63 -1.51
N LYS A 30 -8.21 14.66 -1.29
CA LYS A 30 -8.39 15.31 0.02
C LYS A 30 -9.12 14.35 0.97
N LEU A 31 -8.45 13.29 1.39
CA LEU A 31 -8.93 12.40 2.44
C LEU A 31 -8.58 13.06 3.78
N LYS A 32 -9.54 13.15 4.70
CA LYS A 32 -9.23 13.47 6.09
C LYS A 32 -8.28 12.37 6.60
N ASP A 33 -7.12 12.76 7.11
CA ASP A 33 -5.85 12.00 7.17
C ASP A 33 -5.86 10.58 7.78
N GLU A 34 -6.96 10.12 8.37
CA GLU A 34 -7.02 8.83 9.07
C GLU A 34 -7.32 7.63 8.13
N GLY A 35 -7.79 7.88 6.91
CA GLY A 35 -8.28 6.82 6.02
C GLY A 35 -7.25 6.20 5.07
N ILE A 36 -6.07 6.80 4.92
CA ILE A 36 -5.10 6.48 3.85
C ILE A 36 -4.36 5.17 4.12
N PHE A 37 -4.11 4.83 5.39
CA PHE A 37 -3.40 3.60 5.76
C PHE A 37 -4.36 2.49 6.18
N ASN A 38 -5.64 2.58 5.79
CA ASN A 38 -6.64 1.55 6.04
C ASN A 38 -7.00 0.82 4.73
N PRO A 39 -6.49 -0.41 4.49
CA PRO A 39 -6.76 -1.15 3.25
C PRO A 39 -8.25 -1.40 2.99
N ALA A 40 -9.06 -1.55 4.04
CA ALA A 40 -10.49 -1.81 3.90
C ALA A 40 -11.24 -0.64 3.23
N ASN A 41 -10.74 0.59 3.39
CA ASN A 41 -11.31 1.75 2.71
C ASN A 41 -11.15 1.63 1.19
N TYR A 42 -9.98 1.19 0.72
CA TYR A 42 -9.70 1.01 -0.70
C TYR A 42 -10.52 -0.14 -1.27
N LEU A 43 -10.55 -1.29 -0.59
CA LEU A 43 -11.35 -2.45 -1.01
C LEU A 43 -12.84 -2.14 -1.09
N CYS A 44 -13.38 -1.45 -0.10
CA CYS A 44 -14.80 -1.05 -0.07
C CYS A 44 -15.13 -0.14 -1.26
N GLN A 45 -14.26 0.82 -1.56
CA GLN A 45 -14.46 1.75 -2.67
C GLN A 45 -14.22 1.10 -4.05
N SER A 46 -13.32 0.11 -4.14
CA SER A 46 -13.14 -0.72 -5.34
C SER A 46 -14.37 -1.56 -5.62
N THR A 47 -14.88 -2.24 -4.59
CA THR A 47 -15.98 -3.21 -4.72
C THR A 47 -17.35 -2.55 -4.88
N LEU A 48 -17.62 -1.47 -4.13
CA LEU A 48 -18.95 -0.83 -4.08
C LEU A 48 -19.01 0.51 -4.80
N GLY A 49 -17.87 1.20 -4.89
CA GLY A 49 -17.77 2.57 -5.40
C GLY A 49 -17.34 2.67 -6.86
N ASN A 50 -17.05 1.55 -7.54
CA ASN A 50 -16.47 1.51 -8.89
C ASN A 50 -15.19 2.36 -9.04
N LYS A 51 -14.41 2.55 -7.96
CA LYS A 51 -13.16 3.31 -7.99
C LYS A 51 -11.97 2.37 -8.12
N LYS A 52 -11.08 2.64 -9.06
CA LYS A 52 -9.79 1.94 -9.14
C LYS A 52 -8.69 2.81 -8.57
N TYR A 53 -7.77 2.20 -7.85
CA TYR A 53 -6.62 2.88 -7.26
C TYR A 53 -5.35 2.35 -7.88
N GLN A 54 -4.44 3.26 -8.19
CA GLN A 54 -3.13 2.95 -8.73
C GLN A 54 -2.06 3.64 -7.89
N LEU A 55 -0.99 2.91 -7.57
CA LEU A 55 0.22 3.49 -7.01
C LEU A 55 1.15 3.81 -8.17
N LEU A 56 1.29 5.10 -8.47
CA LEU A 56 2.28 5.59 -9.42
C LEU A 56 3.63 5.63 -8.74
N ILE A 57 4.63 4.97 -9.32
CA ILE A 57 5.98 4.89 -8.75
C ILE A 57 7.03 4.97 -9.86
N ASP A 58 8.17 5.58 -9.57
CA ASP A 58 9.30 5.59 -10.50
C ASP A 58 9.83 4.16 -10.73
N LEU A 59 10.19 3.84 -11.98
CA LEU A 59 10.68 2.52 -12.35
C LEU A 59 11.93 2.07 -11.57
N ASN A 60 12.83 2.99 -11.21
CA ASN A 60 14.02 2.66 -10.40
C ASN A 60 13.61 2.32 -8.96
N ILE A 61 12.65 3.05 -8.41
CA ILE A 61 12.10 2.74 -7.07
C ILE A 61 11.37 1.40 -7.12
N PHE A 62 10.58 1.13 -8.17
CA PHE A 62 9.93 -0.17 -8.34
C PHE A 62 10.95 -1.31 -8.40
N SER A 63 12.04 -1.12 -9.17
CA SER A 63 13.13 -2.10 -9.26
C SER A 63 13.77 -2.35 -7.89
N TYR A 64 14.03 -1.29 -7.12
CA TYR A 64 14.52 -1.39 -5.74
C TYR A 64 13.57 -2.19 -4.82
N ILE A 65 12.26 -1.97 -4.92
CA ILE A 65 11.24 -2.71 -4.15
C ILE A 65 11.27 -4.20 -4.52
N VAL A 66 11.32 -4.52 -5.82
CA VAL A 66 11.39 -5.91 -6.31
C VAL A 66 12.65 -6.61 -5.84
N ASP A 67 13.79 -5.92 -5.85
CA ASP A 67 15.05 -6.47 -5.35
C ASP A 67 15.06 -6.62 -3.84
N SER A 68 14.39 -5.72 -3.11
CA SER A 68 14.21 -5.81 -1.66
C SER A 68 13.47 -7.08 -1.23
N LEU A 69 12.50 -7.54 -2.02
CA LEU A 69 11.78 -8.80 -1.77
C LEU A 69 12.67 -10.05 -1.92
N LYS A 70 13.79 -9.95 -2.64
CA LYS A 70 14.73 -11.05 -2.88
C LYS A 70 15.95 -11.02 -1.96
N SER A 71 16.14 -9.94 -1.21
CA SER A 71 17.34 -9.74 -0.39
C SER A 71 17.35 -10.65 0.84
N GLN A 72 18.49 -11.27 1.12
CA GLN A 72 18.74 -12.01 2.37
C GLN A 72 19.17 -11.08 3.52
N ASN A 73 19.64 -9.87 3.21
CA ASN A 73 19.98 -8.83 4.18
C ASN A 73 18.85 -7.80 4.23
N ILE A 74 18.05 -7.86 5.29
CA ILE A 74 16.86 -7.03 5.44
C ILE A 74 17.22 -5.77 6.23
N ARG A 75 17.37 -4.64 5.53
CA ARG A 75 17.41 -3.31 6.15
C ARG A 75 15.99 -2.78 6.38
N ASP A 76 15.87 -1.71 7.16
CA ASP A 76 14.58 -1.08 7.46
C ASP A 76 13.87 -0.61 6.18
N GLU A 77 14.59 -0.09 5.20
CA GLU A 77 14.01 0.34 3.93
C GLU A 77 13.46 -0.83 3.11
N ASN A 78 14.10 -2.01 3.19
CA ASN A 78 13.58 -3.23 2.60
C ASN A 78 12.26 -3.63 3.30
N ARG A 79 12.19 -3.55 4.64
CA ARG A 79 10.98 -3.88 5.41
C ARG A 79 9.82 -2.97 5.03
N ILE A 80 10.06 -1.66 4.94
CA ILE A 80 9.04 -0.68 4.56
C ILE A 80 8.58 -0.93 3.11
N SER A 81 9.51 -1.23 2.20
CA SER A 81 9.20 -1.56 0.80
C SER A 81 8.32 -2.81 0.68
N ILE A 82 8.64 -3.86 1.44
CA ILE A 82 7.84 -5.09 1.50
C ILE A 82 6.46 -4.78 2.07
N ALA A 83 6.39 -4.00 3.14
CA ALA A 83 5.13 -3.59 3.74
C ALA A 83 4.26 -2.81 2.74
N LEU A 84 4.82 -1.86 1.99
CA LEU A 84 4.13 -1.12 0.93
C LEU A 84 3.49 -2.06 -0.11
N VAL A 85 4.22 -3.09 -0.57
CA VAL A 85 3.69 -4.08 -1.51
C VAL A 85 2.53 -4.86 -0.90
N ILE A 86 2.68 -5.31 0.35
CA ILE A 86 1.62 -6.02 1.08
C ILE A 86 0.38 -5.13 1.20
N PHE A 87 0.55 -3.86 1.57
CA PHE A 87 -0.55 -2.90 1.64
C PHE A 87 -1.29 -2.74 0.31
N CYS A 88 -0.56 -2.63 -0.81
CA CYS A 88 -1.18 -2.56 -2.13
C CYS A 88 -1.99 -3.82 -2.45
N GLN A 89 -1.47 -5.01 -2.14
CA GLN A 89 -2.18 -6.27 -2.34
C GLN A 89 -3.47 -6.34 -1.51
N LEU A 90 -3.39 -5.94 -0.23
CA LEU A 90 -4.53 -5.91 0.69
C LEU A 90 -5.59 -4.87 0.29
N SER A 91 -5.17 -3.83 -0.42
CA SER A 91 -6.03 -2.70 -0.81
C SER A 91 -6.60 -2.83 -2.23
N ASP A 92 -6.22 -3.86 -2.99
CA ASP A 92 -6.48 -3.98 -4.43
C ASP A 92 -5.97 -2.75 -5.21
N ILE A 93 -4.82 -2.21 -4.78
CA ILE A 93 -4.13 -1.11 -5.47
C ILE A 93 -3.16 -1.71 -6.49
N VAL A 94 -3.33 -1.35 -7.76
CA VAL A 94 -2.41 -1.76 -8.82
C VAL A 94 -1.15 -0.90 -8.76
N ILE A 95 0.02 -1.52 -8.69
CA ILE A 95 1.29 -0.82 -8.78
C ILE A 95 1.59 -0.57 -10.25
N ASP A 96 1.80 0.70 -10.61
CA ASP A 96 2.05 1.14 -11.98
C ASP A 96 3.41 1.85 -12.06
N PRO A 97 4.47 1.13 -12.46
CA PRO A 97 5.80 1.71 -12.65
C PRO A 97 5.84 2.64 -13.85
N GLN A 98 6.14 3.90 -13.60
CA GLN A 98 6.28 4.94 -14.62
C GLN A 98 7.77 5.17 -14.91
N ILE A 99 8.10 5.36 -16.19
CA ILE A 99 9.42 5.89 -16.56
C ILE A 99 9.49 7.31 -16.00
N ALA A 100 10.56 7.63 -15.28
CA ALA A 100 10.82 8.96 -14.72
C ALA A 100 10.42 10.05 -15.73
N ILE A 101 9.64 11.03 -15.29
CA ILE A 101 9.56 12.32 -15.98
C ILE A 101 10.88 13.06 -15.74
#